data_AF-A0A7W1NZN9-F1
#
_entry.id   AF-A0A7W1NZN9-F1
#
_cell.length_a   1.000
_cell.length_b   1.000
_cell.length_c   1.000
_cell.angle_alpha   90.00
_cell.angle_beta   90.00
_cell.angle_gamma   90.00
#
_symmetry.space_group_name_H-M   'P 1'
#
loop_
_entity.id
_entity.type
_entity.pdbx_description
1 polymer ?
#
loop_
_entity_poly.entity_id
_entity_poly.type
_entity_poly.pdbx_seq_one_letter_code
_entity_poly.pdbx_strand_id
1 'polypeptide(L)'
;MLRDLCLASRALFIELAEQTGNSFELRTEGLLNLCKTAEGLDHEANGLARLTNEVGVEARVLDRNETAAMEPGVEIDVAGSVYFPIDAHLTPSKFVSTLVALLRQQGVAFRWNTSIAGGRHDGQRVTALRTSAGEIEAAEYVIATGSWAAETVRDLALRLPMQPGKGYSLTIE
;
A
#
# COMPACT_ATOMS: atom_id res chain seq x y z
N MET A 1 -10.52 2.01 13.25
CA MET A 1 -10.67 2.22 11.79
C MET A 1 -9.39 1.92 11.03
N LEU A 2 -8.32 2.76 11.08
CA LEU A 2 -7.12 2.50 10.26
C LEU A 2 -6.44 1.17 10.60
N ARG A 3 -6.24 0.88 11.90
CA ARG A 3 -5.77 -0.44 12.38
C ARG A 3 -6.56 -1.59 11.75
N ASP A 4 -7.89 -1.53 11.84
CA ASP A 4 -8.77 -2.61 11.42
C ASP A 4 -8.71 -2.81 9.90
N LEU A 5 -8.61 -1.73 9.13
CA LEU A 5 -8.39 -1.78 7.68
C LEU A 5 -7.04 -2.43 7.34
N CYS A 6 -5.96 -2.08 8.05
CA CYS A 6 -4.65 -2.71 7.82
C CYS A 6 -4.66 -4.20 8.17
N LEU A 7 -5.28 -4.60 9.27
CA LEU A 7 -5.39 -6.01 9.68
C LEU A 7 -6.25 -6.81 8.70
N ALA A 8 -7.38 -6.26 8.26
CA ALA A 8 -8.22 -6.89 7.24
C ALA A 8 -7.49 -7.03 5.91
N SER A 9 -6.79 -5.97 5.47
CA SER A 9 -5.96 -6.00 4.26
C SER A 9 -4.89 -7.09 4.34
N ARG A 10 -4.16 -7.18 5.46
CA ARG A 10 -3.15 -8.22 5.69
C ARG A 10 -3.75 -9.63 5.59
N ALA A 11 -4.92 -9.86 6.19
CA ALA A 11 -5.59 -11.15 6.11
C ALA A 11 -5.93 -11.52 4.65
N LEU A 12 -6.43 -10.57 3.87
CA LEU A 12 -6.72 -10.77 2.45
C LEU A 12 -5.48 -11.05 1.60
N PHE A 13 -4.33 -10.41 1.91
CA PHE A 13 -3.08 -10.72 1.23
C PHE A 13 -2.61 -12.16 1.50
N ILE A 14 -2.74 -12.63 2.74
CA ILE A 14 -2.38 -14.00 3.12
C ILE A 14 -3.30 -15.00 2.41
N GLU A 15 -4.62 -14.78 2.47
CA GLU A 15 -5.61 -15.62 1.79
C GLU A 15 -5.35 -15.69 0.28
N LEU A 16 -5.08 -14.54 -0.35
CA LEU A 16 -4.78 -14.50 -1.78
C LEU A 16 -3.47 -15.22 -2.10
N ALA A 17 -2.44 -15.12 -1.25
CA ALA A 17 -1.20 -15.85 -1.44
C ALA A 17 -1.43 -17.37 -1.38
N GLU A 18 -2.26 -17.86 -0.46
CA GLU A 18 -2.64 -19.27 -0.39
C GLU A 18 -3.37 -19.72 -1.67
N GLN A 19 -4.30 -18.90 -2.18
CA GLN A 19 -5.08 -19.20 -3.39
C GLN A 19 -4.23 -19.20 -4.67
N THR A 20 -3.18 -18.37 -4.74
CA THR A 20 -2.37 -18.21 -5.95
C THR A 20 -1.04 -18.96 -5.92
N GLY A 21 -0.78 -19.75 -4.86
CA GLY A 21 0.53 -20.38 -4.66
C GLY A 21 1.65 -19.36 -4.44
N ASN A 22 1.33 -18.23 -3.80
CA ASN A 22 2.21 -17.11 -3.50
C ASN A 22 2.92 -16.51 -4.73
N SER A 23 2.18 -16.37 -5.84
CA SER A 23 2.69 -15.87 -7.13
C SER A 23 3.27 -14.44 -7.10
N PHE A 24 3.09 -13.72 -6.00
CA PHE A 24 3.55 -12.35 -5.79
C PHE A 24 4.55 -12.20 -4.63
N GLU A 25 5.08 -13.32 -4.14
CA GLU A 25 6.21 -13.37 -3.21
C GLU A 25 5.95 -12.63 -1.90
N LEU A 26 4.77 -12.82 -1.34
CA LEU A 26 4.46 -12.36 0.00
C LEU A 26 5.40 -13.04 1.00
N ARG A 27 6.01 -12.23 1.86
CA ARG A 27 6.86 -12.63 2.97
C ARG A 27 6.35 -11.98 4.24
N THR A 28 6.06 -12.79 5.25
CA THR A 28 5.54 -12.36 6.56
C THR A 28 6.66 -12.41 7.61
N GLU A 29 7.80 -11.81 7.28
CA GLU A 29 9.03 -11.86 8.09
C GLU A 29 9.10 -10.68 9.10
N GLY A 30 8.11 -9.76 9.04
CA GLY A 30 8.05 -8.56 9.85
C GLY A 30 8.76 -7.36 9.23
N LEU A 31 8.85 -6.29 10.01
CA LEU A 31 9.57 -5.06 9.67
C LEU A 31 10.42 -4.64 10.87
N LEU A 32 11.69 -4.31 10.60
CA LEU A 32 12.61 -3.78 11.59
C LEU A 32 12.86 -2.29 11.33
N ASN A 33 12.35 -1.42 12.21
CA ASN A 33 12.61 0.01 12.15
C ASN A 33 13.89 0.32 12.94
N LEU A 34 15.00 0.53 12.22
CA LEU A 34 16.33 0.73 12.80
C LEU A 34 16.50 2.16 13.34
N CYS A 35 16.88 2.29 14.61
CA CYS A 35 17.06 3.58 15.26
C CYS A 35 18.55 3.85 15.49
N LYS A 36 19.12 4.80 14.72
CA LYS A 36 20.55 5.13 14.78
C LYS A 36 20.99 5.62 16.16
N THR A 37 20.19 6.46 16.80
CA THR A 37 20.52 7.14 18.06
C THR A 37 19.59 6.69 19.19
N ALA A 38 20.06 6.83 20.43
CA ALA A 38 19.25 6.53 21.62
C ALA A 38 18.00 7.42 21.69
N GLU A 39 18.12 8.70 21.31
CA GLU A 39 16.99 9.62 21.22
C GLU A 39 15.95 9.15 20.18
N GLY A 40 16.40 8.70 19.00
CA GLY A 40 15.50 8.16 17.99
C GLY A 40 14.80 6.88 18.45
N LEU A 41 15.51 6.01 19.16
CA LEU A 41 14.92 4.80 19.74
C LEU A 41 13.87 5.14 20.80
N ASP A 42 14.17 6.08 21.70
CA ASP A 42 13.23 6.53 22.73
C ASP A 42 11.99 7.19 22.10
N HIS A 43 12.17 7.98 21.05
CA HIS A 43 11.07 8.57 20.28
C HIS A 43 10.15 7.51 19.66
N GLU A 44 10.71 6.53 18.96
CA GLU A 44 9.95 5.44 18.32
C GLU A 44 9.27 4.54 19.35
N ALA A 45 9.96 4.23 20.45
CA ALA A 45 9.45 3.42 21.55
C ALA A 45 8.24 4.08 22.23
N ASN A 46 8.37 5.36 22.62
CA ASN A 46 7.31 6.09 23.33
C ASN A 46 6.23 6.66 22.40
N GLY A 47 6.51 6.70 21.10
CA GLY A 47 5.62 7.13 20.03
C GLY A 47 4.91 5.93 19.38
N LEU A 48 5.41 5.50 18.22
CA LEU A 48 4.75 4.53 17.35
C LEU A 48 4.60 3.15 18.02
N ALA A 49 5.64 2.65 18.70
CA ALA A 49 5.60 1.33 19.33
C ALA A 49 4.59 1.27 20.47
N ARG A 50 4.54 2.28 21.33
CA ARG A 50 3.53 2.39 22.38
C ARG A 50 2.12 2.47 21.80
N LEU A 51 1.91 3.35 20.81
CA LEU A 51 0.58 3.53 20.19
C LEU A 51 0.07 2.24 19.52
N THR A 52 0.94 1.53 18.79
CA THR A 52 0.59 0.26 18.15
C THR A 52 0.18 -0.79 19.19
N ASN A 53 0.96 -0.95 20.26
CA ASN A 53 0.62 -1.85 21.35
C ASN A 53 -0.69 -1.48 22.05
N GLU A 54 -0.95 -0.19 22.31
CA GLU A 54 -2.21 0.30 22.89
C GLU A 54 -3.43 -0.04 22.03
N VAL A 55 -3.26 -0.08 20.70
CA VAL A 55 -4.32 -0.50 19.77
C VAL A 55 -4.28 -2.01 19.47
N GLY A 56 -3.48 -2.80 20.16
CA GLY A 56 -3.45 -4.26 20.03
C GLY A 56 -2.69 -4.78 18.81
N VAL A 57 -1.77 -4.00 18.25
CA VAL A 57 -0.80 -4.44 17.25
C VAL A 57 0.56 -4.51 17.90
N GLU A 58 1.16 -5.71 17.91
CA GLU A 58 2.43 -5.94 18.59
C GLU A 58 3.56 -5.11 17.96
N ALA A 59 4.29 -4.40 18.82
CA ALA A 59 5.56 -3.77 18.48
C ALA A 59 6.57 -4.03 19.61
N ARG A 60 7.75 -4.55 19.27
CA ARG A 60 8.80 -4.92 20.22
C ARG A 60 9.95 -3.92 20.11
N VAL A 61 10.26 -3.23 21.20
CA VAL A 61 11.48 -2.41 21.27
C VAL A 61 12.65 -3.35 21.57
N LEU A 62 13.67 -3.30 20.73
CA LEU A 62 14.85 -4.14 20.81
C LEU A 62 16.08 -3.27 21.08
N ASP A 63 16.94 -3.73 21.99
CA ASP A 63 18.26 -3.12 22.17
C ASP A 63 19.20 -3.46 20.99
N ARG A 64 20.44 -2.94 21.04
CA ARG A 64 21.46 -3.20 20.02
C ARG A 64 21.73 -4.70 19.83
N ASN A 65 21.83 -5.47 20.90
CA ASN A 65 22.19 -6.89 20.84
C ASN A 65 21.04 -7.73 20.28
N GLU A 66 19.82 -7.44 20.72
CA GLU A 66 18.60 -8.07 20.20
C GLU A 66 18.41 -7.74 18.71
N THR A 67 18.66 -6.48 18.31
CA THR A 67 18.62 -6.06 16.91
C THR A 67 19.66 -6.82 16.07
N ALA A 68 20.90 -6.94 16.55
CA ALA A 68 21.96 -7.68 15.85
C ALA A 68 21.67 -9.18 15.74
N ALA A 69 20.96 -9.77 16.71
CA ALA A 69 20.57 -11.17 16.67
C ALA A 69 19.52 -11.49 15.59
N MET A 70 18.72 -10.50 15.17
CA MET A 70 17.71 -10.66 14.10
C MET A 70 18.35 -10.74 12.71
N GLU A 71 19.51 -10.11 12.50
CA GLU A 71 20.19 -9.99 11.21
C GLU A 71 21.64 -10.53 11.31
N PRO A 72 21.83 -11.85 11.50
CA PRO A 72 23.15 -12.42 11.70
C PRO A 72 24.02 -12.25 10.45
N GLY A 73 25.21 -11.68 10.64
CA GLY A 73 26.18 -11.45 9.55
C GLY A 73 26.16 -10.04 8.97
N VAL A 74 25.32 -9.14 9.50
CA VAL A 74 25.32 -7.72 9.18
C VAL A 74 25.80 -6.93 10.39
N GLU A 75 26.81 -6.10 10.22
CA GLU A 75 27.17 -5.11 11.24
C GLU A 75 26.16 -3.95 11.18
N ILE A 76 25.35 -3.80 12.22
CA ILE A 76 24.33 -2.76 12.32
C ILE A 76 24.76 -1.73 13.37
N ASP A 77 25.21 -0.56 12.92
CA ASP A 77 25.53 0.54 13.81
C ASP A 77 24.26 1.33 14.17
N VAL A 78 23.55 0.88 15.22
CA VAL A 78 22.30 1.44 15.74
C VAL A 78 22.26 1.43 17.27
N ALA A 79 21.43 2.28 17.87
CA ALA A 79 21.14 2.21 19.30
C ALA A 79 20.20 1.05 19.65
N GLY A 80 19.34 0.66 18.72
CA GLY A 80 18.36 -0.41 18.82
C GLY A 80 17.36 -0.32 17.67
N SER A 81 16.20 -0.96 17.82
CA SER A 81 15.16 -0.95 16.81
C SER A 81 13.76 -1.14 17.39
N VAL A 82 12.73 -0.90 16.58
CA VAL A 82 11.37 -1.35 16.85
C VAL A 82 11.00 -2.41 15.81
N TYR A 83 10.66 -3.61 16.27
CA TYR A 83 10.26 -4.74 15.43
C TYR A 83 8.75 -4.92 15.41
N PHE A 84 8.18 -4.98 14.20
CA PHE A 84 6.75 -5.22 13.94
C PHE A 84 6.58 -6.62 13.34
N PRO A 85 6.27 -7.66 14.14
CA PRO A 85 6.30 -9.06 13.69
C PRO A 85 5.22 -9.41 12.67
N ILE A 86 4.13 -8.66 12.62
CA ILE A 86 3.03 -8.95 11.70
C ILE A 86 3.18 -8.24 10.34
N ASP A 87 4.16 -7.36 10.19
CA ASP A 87 4.38 -6.68 8.93
C ASP A 87 4.86 -7.66 7.85
N ALA A 88 4.61 -7.29 6.60
CA ALA A 88 4.88 -8.14 5.47
C ALA A 88 5.30 -7.31 4.25
N HIS A 89 6.01 -7.95 3.34
CA HIS A 89 6.43 -7.35 2.09
C HIS A 89 6.16 -8.31 0.93
N LEU A 90 6.01 -7.74 -0.28
CA LEU A 90 5.72 -8.46 -1.51
C LEU A 90 6.37 -7.76 -2.70
N THR A 91 6.32 -8.37 -3.88
CA THR A 91 6.78 -7.75 -5.12
C THR A 91 5.61 -7.06 -5.85
N PRO A 92 5.52 -5.71 -5.90
CA PRO A 92 4.32 -5.01 -6.39
C PRO A 92 3.95 -5.33 -7.84
N SER A 93 4.94 -5.44 -8.73
CA SER A 93 4.71 -5.77 -10.14
C SER A 93 4.10 -7.15 -10.34
N LYS A 94 4.55 -8.14 -9.55
CA LYS A 94 3.98 -9.50 -9.54
C LYS A 94 2.59 -9.53 -8.94
N PHE A 95 2.35 -8.77 -7.86
CA PHE A 95 1.02 -8.63 -7.26
C PHE A 95 0.01 -8.07 -8.26
N VAL A 96 0.31 -6.94 -8.91
CA VAL A 96 -0.59 -6.33 -9.91
C VAL A 96 -0.82 -7.27 -11.08
N SER A 97 0.22 -7.95 -11.59
CA SER A 97 0.09 -8.91 -12.69
C SER A 97 -0.81 -10.10 -12.33
N THR A 98 -0.64 -10.63 -11.11
CA THR A 98 -1.49 -11.70 -10.56
C THR A 98 -2.95 -11.25 -10.48
N LEU A 99 -3.20 -10.07 -9.90
CA LEU A 99 -4.55 -9.55 -9.73
C LEU A 99 -5.25 -9.30 -11.08
N VAL A 100 -4.54 -8.73 -12.07
CA VAL A 100 -5.06 -8.54 -13.43
C VAL A 100 -5.44 -9.88 -14.07
N ALA A 101 -4.60 -10.90 -13.92
CA ALA A 101 -4.89 -12.22 -14.47
C ALA A 101 -6.14 -12.85 -13.85
N LEU A 102 -6.29 -12.80 -12.53
CA LEU A 102 -7.46 -13.31 -11.81
C LEU A 102 -8.73 -12.56 -12.21
N LEU A 103 -8.70 -11.22 -12.26
CA LEU A 103 -9.85 -10.41 -12.63
C LEU A 103 -10.28 -10.66 -14.08
N ARG A 104 -9.33 -10.87 -15.01
CA ARG A 104 -9.68 -11.26 -16.39
C ARG A 104 -10.41 -12.60 -16.45
N GLN A 105 -10.00 -13.58 -15.64
CA GLN A 105 -10.69 -14.87 -15.55
C GLN A 105 -12.12 -14.73 -15.02
N GLN A 106 -12.37 -13.72 -14.18
CA GLN A 106 -13.69 -13.36 -13.68
C GLN A 106 -14.51 -12.48 -14.64
N GLY A 107 -14.00 -12.22 -15.85
CA GLY A 107 -14.70 -11.45 -16.88
C GLY A 107 -14.53 -9.93 -16.79
N VAL A 108 -13.64 -9.43 -15.93
CA VAL A 108 -13.35 -7.99 -15.86
C VAL A 108 -12.68 -7.51 -17.14
N ALA A 109 -13.25 -6.47 -17.75
CA ALA A 109 -12.72 -5.85 -18.95
C ALA A 109 -11.66 -4.78 -18.59
N PHE A 110 -10.44 -4.96 -19.09
CA PHE A 110 -9.37 -3.98 -18.96
C PHE A 110 -9.22 -3.16 -20.23
N ARG A 111 -9.35 -1.84 -20.12
CA ARG A 111 -9.15 -0.89 -21.23
C ARG A 111 -7.87 -0.08 -21.00
N TRP A 112 -6.74 -0.62 -21.47
CA TRP A 112 -5.44 0.06 -21.42
C TRP A 112 -5.38 1.21 -22.43
N ASN A 113 -4.41 2.11 -22.27
CA ASN A 113 -4.21 3.28 -23.15
C ASN A 113 -5.49 4.13 -23.33
N THR A 114 -6.36 4.14 -22.31
CA THR A 114 -7.66 4.83 -22.32
C THR A 114 -7.65 5.89 -21.23
N SER A 115 -7.31 7.13 -21.59
CA SER A 115 -7.26 8.24 -20.64
C SER A 115 -8.63 8.88 -20.47
N ILE A 116 -8.93 9.37 -19.27
CA ILE A 116 -10.16 10.09 -18.94
C ILE A 116 -9.94 11.58 -19.23
N ALA A 117 -10.92 12.24 -19.86
CA ALA A 117 -10.91 13.67 -20.19
C ALA A 117 -12.15 14.41 -19.64
N GLY A 118 -12.77 13.84 -18.61
CA GLY A 118 -13.95 14.37 -17.92
C GLY A 118 -15.21 13.54 -18.13
N GLY A 119 -16.35 14.11 -17.76
CA GLY A 119 -17.62 13.40 -17.71
C GLY A 119 -18.75 14.14 -18.39
N ARG A 120 -19.77 13.38 -18.81
CA ARG A 120 -21.08 13.93 -19.15
C ARG A 120 -21.97 13.90 -17.91
N HIS A 121 -22.61 15.03 -17.63
CA HIS A 121 -23.40 15.23 -16.43
C HIS A 121 -24.89 15.37 -16.74
N ASP A 122 -25.71 14.85 -15.84
CA ASP A 122 -27.14 15.10 -15.71
C ASP A 122 -27.37 15.69 -14.31
N GLY A 123 -27.43 17.02 -14.23
CA GLY A 123 -27.36 17.74 -12.96
C GLY A 123 -26.04 17.45 -12.23
N GLN A 124 -26.13 16.89 -11.02
CA GLN A 124 -24.96 16.49 -10.22
C GLN A 124 -24.49 15.06 -10.47
N ARG A 125 -25.17 14.30 -11.35
CA ARG A 125 -24.83 12.91 -11.63
C ARG A 125 -23.93 12.80 -12.86
N VAL A 126 -22.80 12.12 -12.73
CA VAL A 126 -22.00 11.68 -13.89
C VAL A 126 -22.71 10.51 -14.55
N THR A 127 -22.98 10.61 -15.85
CA THR A 127 -23.72 9.60 -16.64
C THR A 127 -22.84 8.89 -17.66
N ALA A 128 -21.72 9.51 -18.06
CA ALA A 128 -20.70 8.89 -18.89
C ALA A 128 -19.32 9.47 -18.54
N LEU A 129 -18.26 8.66 -18.64
CA LEU A 129 -16.89 9.16 -18.73
C LEU A 129 -16.49 9.32 -20.18
N ARG A 130 -15.96 10.49 -20.53
CA ARG A 130 -15.34 10.73 -21.84
C ARG A 130 -13.91 10.24 -21.77
N THR A 131 -13.53 9.38 -22.70
CA THR A 131 -12.18 8.83 -22.79
C THR A 131 -11.57 9.05 -24.16
N SER A 132 -10.25 8.83 -24.28
CA SER A 132 -9.55 8.83 -25.57
C SER A 132 -10.08 7.78 -26.57
N ALA A 133 -10.85 6.79 -26.10
CA ALA A 133 -11.43 5.71 -26.91
C ALA A 133 -12.97 5.77 -27.01
N GLY A 134 -13.58 6.91 -26.67
CA GLY A 134 -15.02 7.13 -26.69
C GLY A 134 -15.66 7.24 -25.31
N GLU A 135 -16.99 7.37 -25.26
CA GLU A 135 -17.72 7.46 -24.00
C GLU A 135 -17.92 6.07 -23.35
N ILE A 136 -17.90 6.04 -22.02
CA ILE A 136 -18.18 4.85 -21.22
C ILE A 136 -19.27 5.19 -20.22
N GLU A 137 -20.45 4.60 -20.41
CA GLU A 137 -21.57 4.66 -19.47
C GLU A 137 -21.45 3.58 -18.39
N ALA A 138 -21.77 3.93 -17.16
CA ALA A 138 -21.84 3.02 -16.02
C ALA A 138 -22.82 3.56 -14.98
N ALA A 139 -23.34 2.67 -14.13
CA ALA A 139 -24.17 3.07 -12.99
C ALA A 139 -23.36 3.82 -11.92
N GLU A 140 -22.10 3.42 -11.74
CA GLU A 140 -21.18 3.97 -10.75
C GLU A 140 -19.77 4.08 -11.32
N TYR A 141 -19.02 5.07 -10.80
CA TYR A 141 -17.62 5.29 -11.13
C TYR A 141 -16.80 5.37 -9.84
N VAL A 142 -15.70 4.63 -9.79
CA VAL A 142 -14.73 4.68 -8.68
C VAL A 142 -13.44 5.32 -9.17
N ILE A 143 -13.00 6.38 -8.49
CA ILE A 143 -11.72 7.02 -8.78
C ILE A 143 -10.61 6.30 -8.01
N ALA A 144 -9.79 5.55 -8.74
CA ALA A 144 -8.63 4.83 -8.23
C ALA A 144 -7.34 5.21 -8.99
N THR A 145 -7.22 6.46 -9.45
CA THR A 145 -6.12 6.94 -10.32
C THR A 145 -4.86 7.39 -9.56
N GLY A 146 -4.67 6.93 -8.32
CA GLY A 146 -3.47 7.19 -7.53
C GLY A 146 -3.10 8.68 -7.46
N SER A 147 -1.85 9.02 -7.74
CA SER A 147 -1.33 10.40 -7.74
C SER A 147 -2.06 11.35 -8.71
N TRP A 148 -2.74 10.83 -9.73
CA TRP A 148 -3.50 11.62 -10.70
C TRP A 148 -4.93 11.91 -10.23
N ALA A 149 -5.40 11.37 -9.09
CA ALA A 149 -6.80 11.52 -8.69
C ALA A 149 -7.25 12.98 -8.57
N ALA A 150 -6.39 13.86 -8.04
CA ALA A 150 -6.71 15.29 -7.96
C ALA A 150 -6.89 15.94 -9.34
N GLU A 151 -6.22 15.44 -10.37
CA GLU A 151 -6.38 15.88 -11.76
C GLU A 151 -7.63 15.25 -12.40
N THR A 152 -7.79 13.93 -12.27
CA THR A 152 -8.94 13.20 -12.81
C THR A 152 -10.27 13.80 -12.32
N VAL A 153 -10.37 14.16 -11.04
CA VAL A 153 -11.61 14.67 -10.47
C VAL A 153 -11.87 16.14 -10.84
N ARG A 154 -10.83 16.93 -11.17
CA ARG A 154 -11.02 18.30 -11.67
C ARG A 154 -11.80 18.31 -12.99
N ASP A 155 -11.51 17.36 -13.87
CA ASP A 155 -12.23 17.20 -15.14
C ASP A 155 -13.68 16.74 -14.95
N LEU A 156 -14.03 16.32 -13.72
CA LEU A 156 -15.38 15.99 -13.27
C LEU A 156 -16.02 17.10 -12.41
N ALA A 157 -15.40 18.29 -12.37
CA ALA A 157 -15.81 19.43 -11.54
C ALA A 157 -15.85 19.15 -10.02
N LEU A 158 -15.00 18.23 -9.56
CA LEU A 158 -14.82 17.88 -8.14
C LEU A 158 -13.45 18.39 -7.63
N ARG A 159 -13.34 18.56 -6.31
CA ARG A 159 -12.09 18.98 -5.66
C ARG A 159 -11.63 17.93 -4.65
N LEU A 160 -10.42 17.42 -4.84
CA LEU A 160 -9.76 16.50 -3.90
C LEU A 160 -8.47 17.17 -3.36
N PRO A 161 -8.35 17.40 -2.03
CA PRO A 161 -7.17 18.02 -1.43
C PRO A 161 -6.02 17.00 -1.30
N MET A 162 -5.39 16.68 -2.42
CA MET A 162 -4.31 15.69 -2.49
C MET A 162 -3.14 16.23 -3.31
N GLN A 163 -1.92 15.96 -2.86
CA GLN A 163 -0.68 16.35 -3.53
C GLN A 163 0.23 15.12 -3.71
N PRO A 164 0.79 14.88 -4.92
CA PRO A 164 1.68 13.75 -5.14
C PRO A 164 3.05 13.99 -4.49
N GLY A 165 3.56 12.96 -3.82
CA GLY A 165 4.93 12.90 -3.30
C GLY A 165 5.82 12.05 -4.22
N LYS A 166 7.07 12.47 -4.42
CA LYS A 166 8.05 11.70 -5.19
C LYS A 166 8.80 10.73 -4.27
N GLY A 167 8.80 9.44 -4.60
CA GLY A 167 9.64 8.41 -3.99
C GLY A 167 10.64 7.85 -5.00
N TYR A 168 11.73 7.28 -4.50
CA TYR A 168 12.70 6.54 -5.31
C TYR A 168 12.85 5.13 -4.73
N SER A 169 12.97 4.15 -5.61
CA SER A 169 13.28 2.76 -5.26
C SER A 169 14.33 2.26 -6.24
N LEU A 170 15.25 1.44 -5.75
CA LEU A 170 16.35 0.87 -6.51
C LEU A 170 16.35 -0.64 -6.27
N THR A 171 16.45 -1.41 -7.34
CA THR A 171 16.71 -2.86 -7.28
C THR A 171 18.16 -3.06 -7.70
N ILE A 172 18.94 -3.71 -6.84
CA ILE A 172 20.35 -4.00 -7.06
C ILE A 172 20.46 -5.50 -7.33
N GLU A 173 21.17 -5.87 -8.40
CA GLU A 173 21.51 -7.26 -8.75
C GLU A 173 22.89 -7.65 -8.20
#